data_AF-A0A8T4MUP9-F1
#
_entry.id   AF-A0A8T4MUP9-F1
#
_cell.length_a   1.000
_cell.length_b   1.000
_cell.length_c   1.000
_cell.angle_alpha   90.00
_cell.angle_beta   90.00
_cell.angle_gamma   90.00
#
_symmetry.space_group_name_H-M   'P 1'
#
loop_
_entity.id
_entity.type
_entity.pdbx_description
1 polymer ?
#
loop_
_entity_poly.entity_id
_entity_poly.type
_entity_poly.pdbx_seq_one_letter_code
_entity_poly.pdbx_strand_id
1 'polypeptide(L)'
;MMNRRGHIGTLLLVFGALILVGYALFVMLGFGDDFDKKKAELNALSEDSNAEYKLLEAKIGELIDNAITLSKDKGNFESSFRDSLKTLAEKERFSGQNSNVYAKLTSKEEYQLYFNGENYVLFASELFNQINVGNNEVRYNYNLIVVFNENSIVSFSIF
;
A
#
# COMPACT_ATOMS: atom_id res chain seq x y z
N MET A 1 21.57 53.59 51.62
CA MET A 1 22.59 52.77 50.93
C MET A 1 21.87 51.77 50.03
N MET A 2 21.96 51.96 48.71
CA MET A 2 21.23 51.15 47.72
C MET A 2 21.84 49.74 47.66
N ASN A 3 20.99 48.71 47.73
CA ASN A 3 21.35 47.31 47.89
C ASN A 3 22.00 46.72 46.61
N ARG A 4 23.27 47.08 46.35
CA ARG A 4 24.02 46.66 45.14
C ARG A 4 24.28 45.15 45.03
N ARG A 5 24.13 44.39 46.11
CA ARG A 5 24.36 42.93 46.13
C ARG A 5 23.18 42.11 45.59
N GLY A 6 21.95 42.64 45.65
CA GLY A 6 20.77 41.96 45.10
C GLY A 6 20.71 41.98 43.56
N HIS A 7 21.20 43.07 42.95
CA HIS A 7 21.15 43.26 41.49
C HIS A 7 21.99 42.25 40.71
N ILE A 8 23.10 41.75 41.27
CA ILE A 8 23.98 40.78 40.61
C ILE A 8 23.27 39.41 40.47
N GLY A 9 22.57 38.97 41.51
CA GLY A 9 21.79 37.73 41.48
C GLY A 9 20.61 37.82 40.51
N THR A 10 19.92 38.95 40.47
CA THR A 10 18.84 39.19 39.50
C THR A 10 19.38 39.22 38.07
N LEU A 11 20.53 39.86 37.82
CA LEU A 11 21.16 39.86 36.49
C LEU A 11 21.49 38.44 36.02
N LEU A 12 22.10 37.62 36.87
CA LEU A 12 22.43 36.22 36.58
C LEU A 12 21.19 35.39 36.25
N LEU A 13 20.08 35.59 36.99
CA LEU A 13 18.80 34.93 36.73
C LEU A 13 18.21 35.34 35.36
N VAL A 14 18.26 36.63 35.02
CA VAL A 14 17.78 37.12 33.72
C VAL A 14 18.64 36.58 32.57
N PHE A 15 19.97 36.56 32.72
CA PHE A 15 20.86 35.98 31.72
C PHE A 15 20.63 34.46 31.56
N GLY A 16 20.45 33.73 32.66
CA GLY A 16 20.13 32.30 32.61
C GLY A 16 18.78 32.02 31.92
N ALA A 17 17.76 32.83 32.22
CA ALA A 17 16.46 32.74 31.56
C ALA A 17 16.56 33.04 30.05
N LEU A 18 17.34 34.05 29.65
CA LEU A 18 17.56 34.38 28.24
C LEU A 18 18.25 33.24 27.47
N ILE A 19 19.24 32.58 28.08
CA ILE A 19 19.91 31.42 27.47
C ILE A 19 18.92 30.25 27.30
N LEU A 20 18.09 29.98 28.31
CA LEU A 20 17.05 28.93 28.22
C LEU A 20 16.01 29.22 27.14
N VAL A 21 15.56 30.47 27.03
CA VAL A 21 14.64 30.90 25.96
C VAL A 21 15.30 30.76 24.59
N GLY A 22 16.57 31.18 24.44
CA GLY A 22 17.31 31.01 23.19
C GLY A 22 17.47 29.55 22.78
N TYR A 23 17.78 28.67 23.73
CA TYR A 23 17.87 27.22 23.49
C TYR A 23 16.51 26.61 23.12
N ALA A 24 15.44 26.98 23.83
CA ALA A 24 14.09 26.51 23.54
C ALA A 24 13.64 26.93 22.12
N LEU A 25 13.91 28.17 21.71
CA LEU A 25 13.62 28.66 20.37
C LEU A 25 14.44 27.92 19.31
N PHE A 26 15.74 27.68 19.55
CA PHE A 26 16.58 26.91 18.63
C PHE A 26 16.09 25.48 18.43
N VAL A 27 15.70 24.81 19.53
CA VAL A 27 15.11 23.47 19.50
C VAL A 27 13.77 23.49 18.73
N MET A 28 12.90 24.48 18.98
CA MET A 28 11.63 24.62 18.26
C MET A 28 11.82 24.86 16.75
N LEU A 29 12.82 25.65 16.35
CA LEU A 29 13.15 25.87 14.93
C LEU A 29 13.62 24.58 14.24
N GLY A 30 14.44 23.78 14.92
CA GLY A 30 14.88 22.47 14.41
C GLY A 30 13.74 21.45 14.29
N PHE A 31 12.76 21.49 15.19
CA PHE A 31 11.57 20.63 15.11
C PHE A 31 10.62 21.02 13.98
N GLY A 32 10.51 22.30 13.62
CA GLY A 32 9.64 22.76 12.53
C GLY A 32 10.03 22.14 11.18
N ASP A 33 11.30 22.23 10.82
CA ASP A 33 11.82 21.68 9.56
C ASP A 33 11.75 20.14 9.50
N ASP A 34 12.01 19.45 10.62
CA ASP A 34 11.94 17.98 10.68
C ASP A 34 10.48 17.47 10.66
N PHE A 35 9.57 18.21 11.28
CA PHE A 35 8.14 17.91 11.26
C PHE A 35 7.53 18.11 9.87
N ASP A 36 7.85 19.22 9.20
CA ASP A 36 7.34 19.50 7.85
C ASP A 36 7.87 18.50 6.82
N LYS A 37 9.13 18.05 6.94
CA LYS A 37 9.69 16.96 6.11
C LYS A 37 8.96 15.63 6.33
N LYS A 38 8.77 15.21 7.59
CA LYS A 38 8.04 13.97 7.90
C LYS A 38 6.59 14.03 7.44
N LYS A 39 5.95 15.20 7.56
CA LYS A 39 4.60 15.42 7.05
C LYS A 39 4.54 15.32 5.53
N ALA A 40 5.52 15.87 4.82
CA ALA A 40 5.61 15.74 3.36
C ALA A 40 5.83 14.27 2.94
N GLU A 41 6.71 13.53 3.63
CA GLU A 41 6.92 12.10 3.40
C GLU A 41 5.65 11.27 3.65
N LEU A 42 4.92 11.55 4.73
CA LEU A 42 3.65 10.90 5.06
C LEU A 42 2.56 11.20 4.01
N ASN A 43 2.48 12.45 3.54
CA ASN A 43 1.52 12.83 2.51
C ASN A 43 1.85 12.14 1.17
N ALA A 44 3.12 12.15 0.76
CA ALA A 44 3.57 11.46 -0.45
C ALA A 44 3.26 9.96 -0.38
N LEU A 45 3.54 9.33 0.77
CA LEU A 45 3.21 7.93 1.01
C LEU A 45 1.70 7.65 0.90
N SER A 46 0.84 8.56 1.39
CA SER A 46 -0.61 8.42 1.26
C SER A 46 -1.11 8.61 -0.17
N GLU A 47 -0.53 9.52 -0.94
CA GLU A 47 -0.90 9.78 -2.34
C GLU A 47 -0.43 8.65 -3.26
N ASP A 48 0.86 8.28 -3.17
CA ASP A 48 1.46 7.18 -3.93
C ASP A 48 0.74 5.88 -3.63
N SER A 49 0.37 5.67 -2.37
CA SER A 49 -0.34 4.48 -1.98
C SER A 49 -1.72 4.33 -2.60
N ASN A 50 -2.51 5.39 -2.66
CA ASN A 50 -3.84 5.32 -3.27
C ASN A 50 -3.74 5.11 -4.79
N ALA A 51 -2.73 5.70 -5.43
CA ALA A 51 -2.46 5.51 -6.86
C ALA A 51 -2.02 4.07 -7.16
N GLU A 52 -1.07 3.52 -6.39
CA GLU A 52 -0.61 2.15 -6.55
C GLU A 52 -1.71 1.12 -6.29
N TYR A 53 -2.58 1.37 -5.30
CA TYR A 53 -3.71 0.48 -5.03
C TYR A 53 -4.69 0.40 -6.22
N LYS A 54 -5.07 1.55 -6.81
CA LYS A 54 -5.93 1.58 -8.00
C LYS A 54 -5.26 0.93 -9.21
N LEU A 55 -3.96 1.13 -9.36
CA LEU A 55 -3.18 0.52 -10.44
C LEU A 55 -3.13 -1.00 -10.28
N LEU A 56 -3.01 -1.49 -9.05
CA LEU A 56 -3.02 -2.92 -8.74
C LEU A 56 -4.38 -3.55 -9.07
N GLU A 57 -5.47 -2.92 -8.66
CA GLU A 57 -6.83 -3.34 -9.03
C GLU A 57 -6.99 -3.46 -10.55
N ALA A 58 -6.58 -2.43 -11.31
CA ALA A 58 -6.63 -2.45 -12.76
C ALA A 58 -5.80 -3.59 -13.37
N LYS A 59 -4.57 -3.81 -12.88
CA LYS A 59 -3.69 -4.89 -13.34
C LYS A 59 -4.27 -6.28 -13.07
N ILE A 60 -4.87 -6.50 -11.90
CA ILE A 60 -5.52 -7.78 -11.57
C ILE A 60 -6.73 -7.99 -12.48
N GLY A 61 -7.54 -6.95 -12.69
CA GLY A 61 -8.67 -6.99 -13.62
C GLY A 61 -8.24 -7.36 -15.04
N GLU A 62 -7.22 -6.70 -15.58
CA GLU A 62 -6.66 -7.00 -16.90
C GLU A 62 -6.11 -8.42 -16.99
N LEU A 63 -5.41 -8.89 -15.95
CA LEU A 63 -4.88 -10.25 -15.90
C LEU A 63 -6.00 -11.31 -15.95
N ILE A 64 -7.11 -11.08 -15.25
CA ILE A 64 -8.25 -11.99 -15.26
C ILE A 64 -8.98 -11.93 -16.60
N ASP A 65 -9.20 -10.74 -17.16
CA ASP A 65 -9.87 -10.57 -18.46
C ASP A 65 -9.09 -11.25 -19.60
N ASN A 66 -7.76 -11.14 -19.57
CA ASN A 66 -6.88 -11.87 -20.47
C ASN A 66 -6.99 -13.39 -20.27
N ALA A 67 -7.06 -13.88 -19.03
CA ALA A 67 -7.24 -15.30 -18.75
C ALA A 67 -8.59 -15.84 -19.27
N ILE A 68 -9.66 -15.05 -19.17
CA ILE A 68 -10.98 -15.36 -19.75
C ILE A 68 -10.87 -15.45 -21.27
N THR A 69 -10.30 -14.42 -21.90
CA THR A 69 -10.16 -14.32 -23.36
C THR A 69 -9.39 -15.52 -23.93
N LEU A 70 -8.31 -15.95 -23.27
CA LEU A 70 -7.51 -17.11 -23.70
C LEU A 70 -8.25 -18.46 -23.55
N SER A 71 -9.30 -18.49 -22.73
CA SER A 71 -9.99 -19.72 -22.32
C SER A 71 -11.37 -19.92 -22.94
N LYS A 72 -11.98 -18.85 -23.45
CA LYS A 72 -13.36 -18.81 -23.96
C LYS A 72 -13.69 -19.89 -25.00
N ASP A 73 -12.76 -20.18 -25.91
CA ASP A 73 -12.99 -21.16 -27.00
C ASP A 73 -12.43 -22.56 -26.69
N LYS A 74 -12.10 -22.84 -25.42
CA LYS A 74 -11.54 -24.13 -25.00
C LYS A 74 -12.65 -25.02 -24.43
N GLY A 75 -12.64 -26.30 -24.79
CA GLY A 75 -13.69 -27.26 -24.40
C GLY A 75 -13.84 -27.50 -22.88
N ASN A 76 -12.84 -27.13 -22.07
CA ASN A 76 -12.96 -27.04 -20.62
C ASN A 76 -12.51 -25.66 -20.17
N PHE A 77 -13.47 -24.73 -20.06
CA PHE A 77 -13.21 -23.34 -19.70
C PHE A 77 -12.52 -23.22 -18.36
N GLU A 78 -13.01 -23.88 -17.30
CA GLU A 78 -12.44 -23.75 -15.95
C GLU A 78 -10.97 -24.18 -15.92
N SER A 79 -10.65 -25.35 -16.49
CA SER A 79 -9.26 -25.83 -16.52
C SER A 79 -8.37 -24.89 -17.33
N SER A 80 -8.83 -24.46 -18.50
CA SER A 80 -8.09 -23.52 -19.34
C SER A 80 -7.87 -22.17 -18.65
N PHE A 81 -8.89 -21.68 -17.93
CA PHE A 81 -8.81 -20.43 -17.20
C PHE A 81 -7.76 -20.52 -16.10
N ARG A 82 -7.76 -21.60 -15.31
CA ARG A 82 -6.75 -21.80 -14.25
C ARG A 82 -5.34 -21.84 -14.81
N ASP A 83 -5.15 -22.52 -15.93
CA ASP A 83 -3.82 -22.65 -16.55
C ASP A 83 -3.38 -21.31 -17.17
N SER A 84 -4.28 -20.59 -17.86
CA SER A 84 -4.02 -19.24 -18.40
C SER A 84 -3.72 -18.23 -17.30
N LEU A 85 -4.51 -18.24 -16.23
CA LEU A 85 -4.35 -17.38 -15.05
C LEU A 85 -2.97 -17.61 -14.42
N LYS A 86 -2.58 -18.88 -14.24
CA LYS A 86 -1.26 -19.25 -13.71
C LYS A 86 -0.15 -18.70 -14.60
N THR A 87 -0.20 -18.92 -15.91
CA THR A 87 0.83 -18.43 -16.84
C THR A 87 0.96 -16.91 -16.83
N LEU A 88 -0.16 -16.19 -16.82
CA LEU A 88 -0.16 -14.73 -16.75
C LEU A 88 0.38 -14.23 -15.40
N ALA A 89 -0.02 -14.83 -14.29
CA ALA A 89 0.46 -14.48 -12.96
C ALA A 89 1.96 -14.78 -12.79
N GLU A 90 2.47 -15.89 -13.33
CA GLU A 90 3.90 -16.20 -13.34
C GLU A 90 4.70 -15.11 -14.06
N LYS A 91 4.21 -14.65 -15.23
CA LYS A 91 4.85 -13.58 -15.99
C LYS A 91 4.93 -12.27 -15.20
N GLU A 92 3.84 -11.87 -14.56
CA GLU A 92 3.80 -10.65 -13.75
C GLU A 92 4.60 -10.77 -12.46
N ARG A 93 4.74 -11.96 -11.87
CA ARG A 93 5.55 -12.18 -10.67
C ARG A 93 7.02 -11.79 -10.86
N PHE A 94 7.56 -11.93 -12.08
CA PHE A 94 8.93 -11.52 -12.39
C PHE A 94 9.12 -10.00 -12.51
N SER A 95 8.04 -9.21 -12.48
CA SER A 95 8.09 -7.74 -12.59
C SER A 95 8.59 -7.04 -11.32
N GLY A 96 8.81 -7.76 -10.22
CA GLY A 96 9.43 -7.21 -9.00
C GLY A 96 8.49 -6.40 -8.09
N GLN A 97 7.18 -6.57 -8.22
CA GLN A 97 6.21 -5.93 -7.31
C GLN A 97 6.25 -6.58 -5.91
N ASN A 98 6.22 -5.74 -4.86
CA ASN A 98 6.15 -6.17 -3.46
C ASN A 98 4.72 -6.62 -3.08
N SER A 99 4.18 -7.60 -3.79
CA SER A 99 2.84 -8.16 -3.57
C SER A 99 2.87 -9.69 -3.61
N ASN A 100 2.01 -10.34 -2.84
CA ASN A 100 1.80 -11.79 -2.94
C ASN A 100 0.67 -12.19 -3.89
N VAL A 101 -0.05 -11.25 -4.52
CA VAL A 101 -1.22 -11.57 -5.34
C VAL A 101 -0.88 -12.54 -6.45
N TYR A 102 0.13 -12.20 -7.24
CA TYR A 102 0.55 -13.05 -8.34
C TYR A 102 1.01 -14.41 -7.83
N ALA A 103 1.74 -14.47 -6.71
CA ALA A 103 2.14 -15.75 -6.12
C ALA A 103 0.91 -16.60 -5.73
N LYS A 104 -0.11 -16.03 -5.10
CA LYS A 104 -1.34 -16.77 -4.76
C LYS A 104 -2.08 -17.24 -6.02
N LEU A 105 -2.21 -16.39 -7.03
CA LEU A 105 -2.88 -16.73 -8.29
C LEU A 105 -2.15 -17.82 -9.11
N THR A 106 -0.86 -18.06 -8.86
CA THR A 106 -0.12 -19.18 -9.49
C THR A 106 -0.40 -20.56 -8.86
N SER A 107 -0.85 -20.61 -7.60
CA SER A 107 -1.08 -21.86 -6.88
C SER A 107 -2.58 -22.15 -6.77
N LYS A 108 -3.03 -23.29 -7.33
CA LYS A 108 -4.44 -23.70 -7.29
C LYS A 108 -4.98 -23.92 -5.86
N GLU A 109 -4.10 -24.07 -4.87
CA GLU A 109 -4.43 -24.26 -3.46
C GLU A 109 -4.59 -22.93 -2.69
N GLU A 110 -4.07 -21.83 -3.23
CA GLU A 110 -4.04 -20.51 -2.59
C GLU A 110 -5.23 -19.62 -2.96
N TYR A 111 -6.09 -20.10 -3.87
CA TYR A 111 -7.34 -19.45 -4.25
C TYR A 111 -8.44 -20.49 -4.48
N GLN A 112 -9.69 -20.06 -4.29
CA GLN A 112 -10.87 -20.84 -4.62
C GLN A 112 -11.40 -20.36 -5.96
N LEU A 113 -11.79 -21.31 -6.81
CA LEU A 113 -12.54 -21.03 -8.03
C LEU A 113 -13.64 -22.07 -8.14
N TYR A 114 -14.88 -21.61 -8.27
CA TYR A 114 -16.06 -22.46 -8.36
C TYR A 114 -17.13 -21.80 -9.24
N PHE A 115 -18.02 -22.63 -9.79
CA PHE A 115 -19.17 -22.18 -10.56
C PHE A 115 -20.42 -22.12 -9.67
N ASN A 116 -21.14 -20.99 -9.66
CA ASN A 116 -22.30 -20.80 -8.80
C ASN A 116 -23.65 -21.13 -9.48
N GLY A 117 -23.63 -21.64 -10.71
CA GLY A 117 -24.82 -21.91 -11.53
C GLY A 117 -24.99 -20.93 -12.70
N GLU A 118 -24.39 -19.75 -12.62
CA GLU A 118 -24.45 -18.71 -13.66
C GLU A 118 -23.06 -18.14 -14.00
N ASN A 119 -22.23 -17.91 -12.98
CA ASN A 119 -20.91 -17.30 -13.10
C ASN A 119 -19.86 -18.12 -12.36
N TYR A 120 -18.61 -17.95 -12.79
CA TYR A 120 -17.44 -18.37 -12.03
C TYR A 120 -17.11 -17.34 -10.96
N VAL A 121 -16.72 -17.82 -9.78
CA VAL A 121 -16.31 -17.00 -8.65
C VAL A 121 -14.88 -17.36 -8.29
N LEU A 122 -13.96 -16.43 -8.50
CA LEU A 122 -12.58 -16.49 -8.03
C LEU A 122 -12.49 -15.77 -6.67
N PHE A 123 -12.02 -16.47 -5.66
CA PHE A 123 -11.78 -15.90 -4.33
C PHE A 123 -10.35 -16.19 -3.88
N ALA A 124 -9.62 -15.14 -3.51
CA ALA A 124 -8.29 -15.26 -2.91
C ALA A 124 -8.23 -14.39 -1.65
N SER A 125 -7.71 -14.97 -0.56
CA SER A 125 -7.66 -14.32 0.74
C SER A 125 -6.24 -14.05 1.20
N GLU A 126 -6.08 -13.17 2.18
CA GLU A 126 -4.77 -12.82 2.78
C GLU A 126 -3.79 -12.31 1.71
N LEU A 127 -4.30 -11.50 0.79
CA LEU A 127 -3.47 -10.81 -0.19
C LEU A 127 -2.87 -9.58 0.46
N PHE A 128 -1.67 -9.21 0.02
CA PHE A 128 -1.06 -7.96 0.40
C PHE A 128 -0.37 -7.26 -0.75
N ASN A 129 -0.32 -5.94 -0.64
CA ASN A 129 0.59 -5.09 -1.38
C ASN A 129 1.39 -4.24 -0.40
N GLN A 130 2.70 -4.17 -0.60
CA GLN A 130 3.61 -3.42 0.25
C GLN A 130 4.27 -2.30 -0.55
N ILE A 131 4.18 -1.08 -0.01
CA ILE A 131 4.68 0.14 -0.62
C ILE A 131 5.76 0.69 0.30
N ASN A 132 6.95 0.90 -0.25
CA ASN A 132 8.10 1.41 0.49
C ASN A 132 8.46 2.79 -0.04
N VAL A 133 8.39 3.83 0.80
CA VAL A 133 8.82 5.20 0.47
C VAL A 133 9.88 5.64 1.48
N GLY A 134 11.13 5.73 1.02
CA GLY A 134 12.27 5.99 1.88
C GLY A 134 12.45 4.88 2.93
N ASN A 135 12.35 5.24 4.21
CA ASN A 135 12.40 4.30 5.34
C ASN A 135 11.01 3.87 5.85
N ASN A 136 9.93 4.34 5.22
CA ASN A 136 8.57 4.03 5.62
C ASN A 136 8.02 2.88 4.77
N GLU A 137 7.30 1.98 5.42
CA GLU A 137 6.59 0.86 4.80
C GLU A 137 5.10 1.00 5.09
N VAL A 138 4.27 0.81 4.06
CA VAL A 138 2.84 0.60 4.22
C VAL A 138 2.47 -0.72 3.59
N ARG A 139 1.75 -1.54 4.35
CA ARG A 139 1.20 -2.81 3.88
C ARG A 139 -0.32 -2.74 3.88
N TYR A 140 -0.90 -2.98 2.71
CA TYR A 140 -2.33 -3.15 2.53
C TYR A 140 -2.64 -4.63 2.48
N ASN A 141 -3.42 -5.12 3.42
CA ASN A 141 -3.96 -6.48 3.39
C ASN A 141 -5.39 -6.41 2.89
N TYR A 142 -5.77 -7.35 2.04
CA TYR A 142 -7.10 -7.40 1.45
C TYR A 142 -7.44 -8.82 0.96
N ASN A 143 -8.70 -9.02 0.64
CA ASN A 143 -9.19 -10.18 -0.07
C ASN A 143 -9.69 -9.76 -1.46
N LEU A 144 -9.67 -10.70 -2.39
CA LEU A 144 -10.12 -10.52 -3.77
C LEU A 144 -11.31 -11.44 -4.03
N ILE A 145 -12.41 -10.87 -4.53
CA ILE A 145 -13.51 -11.62 -5.14
C ILE A 145 -13.70 -11.11 -6.56
N VAL A 146 -13.68 -12.02 -7.53
CA VAL A 146 -14.01 -11.72 -8.92
C VAL A 146 -15.07 -12.68 -9.42
N VAL A 147 -16.18 -12.13 -9.88
CA VAL A 147 -17.29 -12.86 -10.50
C VAL A 147 -17.23 -12.61 -11.99
N PHE A 148 -17.20 -13.67 -12.78
CA PHE A 148 -17.02 -13.57 -14.22
C PHE A 148 -17.71 -14.72 -14.95
N ASN A 149 -17.94 -14.54 -16.25
CA ASN A 149 -18.40 -15.59 -17.16
C ASN A 149 -17.39 -15.77 -18.30
N GLU A 150 -17.72 -16.60 -19.28
CA GLU A 150 -16.83 -16.90 -20.40
C GLU A 150 -16.61 -15.70 -21.35
N ASN A 151 -17.35 -14.61 -21.17
CA ASN A 151 -17.26 -13.41 -22.01
C ASN A 151 -16.58 -12.24 -21.32
N SER A 152 -16.80 -12.04 -20.01
CA SER A 152 -16.29 -10.88 -19.30
C SER A 152 -16.35 -11.04 -17.77
N ILE A 153 -15.66 -10.13 -17.09
CA ILE A 153 -15.85 -9.87 -15.67
C ILE A 153 -17.24 -9.24 -15.45
N VAL A 154 -17.99 -9.76 -14.47
CA VAL A 154 -19.32 -9.28 -14.05
C VAL A 154 -19.19 -8.38 -12.82
N SER A 155 -18.32 -8.77 -11.88
CA SER A 155 -18.06 -8.00 -10.66
C SER A 155 -16.62 -8.22 -10.21
N PHE A 156 -16.01 -7.15 -9.70
CA PHE A 156 -14.68 -7.15 -9.15
C PHE A 156 -14.72 -6.42 -7.80
N SER A 157 -14.14 -7.01 -6.76
CA SER A 157 -14.14 -6.42 -5.43
C SER A 157 -12.88 -6.77 -4.66
N ILE A 158 -12.29 -5.76 -4.06
CA ILE A 158 -11.20 -5.87 -3.09
C ILE A 158 -11.68 -5.27 -1.76
N PHE A 159 -11.50 -5.99 -0.65
CA PHE A 159 -12.02 -5.61 0.67
C PHE A 159 -11.17 -6.14 1.83
#